data_AF-A0A1G1F811-F1
#
_entry.id   AF-A0A1G1F811-F1
#
_cell.length_a   1.000
_cell.length_b   1.000
_cell.length_c   1.000
_cell.angle_alpha   90.00
_cell.angle_beta   90.00
_cell.angle_gamma   90.00
#
_symmetry.space_group_name_H-M   'P 1'
#
loop_
_entity.id
_entity.type
_entity.pdbx_description
1 polymer ?
#
loop_
_entity_poly.entity_id
_entity_poly.type
_entity_poly.pdbx_seq_one_letter_code
_entity_poly.pdbx_strand_id
1 'polypeptide(L)' 'MTTKTSELPDTKFIKSEVIDVIVKKLGITKTAFFLRETMSQKTDYLEIKKKLFEDKTAAELYKEIIRSKTNK' A
#
# COMPACT_ATOMS: atom_id res chain seq x y z
N MET A 1 -3.20 -39.10 22.15
CA MET A 1 -3.64 -38.75 20.79
C MET A 1 -2.84 -37.54 20.35
N THR A 2 -1.93 -37.71 19.40
CA THR A 2 -1.03 -36.64 18.92
C THR A 2 -1.75 -35.79 17.89
N THR A 3 -2.14 -34.57 18.28
CA THR A 3 -2.68 -33.56 17.37
C THR A 3 -1.58 -33.09 16.43
N LYS A 4 -1.57 -33.59 15.19
CA LYS A 4 -0.80 -33.04 14.08
C LYS A 4 -1.31 -31.61 13.83
N THR A 5 -0.61 -30.61 14.35
CA THR A 5 -0.73 -29.23 13.88
C THR A 5 -0.21 -29.21 12.45
N SER A 6 -1.12 -29.33 11.49
CA SER A 6 -0.85 -29.01 10.08
C SER A 6 -0.43 -27.55 10.06
N GLU A 7 0.87 -27.31 9.91
CA GLU A 7 1.42 -25.97 9.78
C GLU A 7 0.71 -25.29 8.60
N LEU A 8 -0.07 -24.25 8.90
CA LEU A 8 -0.71 -23.44 7.88
C LEU A 8 0.38 -22.90 6.95
N PRO A 9 0.24 -23.05 5.62
CA PRO A 9 1.26 -22.59 4.69
C PRO A 9 1.52 -21.08 4.87
N ASP A 10 2.78 -20.68 4.79
CA ASP A 10 3.18 -19.28 4.98
C ASP A 10 2.43 -18.40 3.97
N THR A 11 1.58 -17.52 4.50
CA THR A 11 0.79 -16.58 3.71
C THR A 11 1.64 -15.72 2.77
N LYS A 12 2.94 -15.50 3.06
CA LYS A 12 3.86 -14.81 2.15
C LYS A 12 4.16 -15.64 0.91
N PHE A 13 4.42 -16.94 1.10
CA PHE A 13 4.70 -17.88 0.02
C PHE A 13 3.50 -18.02 -0.94
N ILE A 14 2.30 -18.14 -0.38
CA ILE A 14 1.06 -18.22 -1.16
C ILE A 14 0.86 -16.94 -1.99
N LYS A 15 1.11 -15.76 -1.40
CA LYS A 15 0.97 -14.49 -2.12
C LYS A 15 1.95 -14.37 -3.29
N SER A 16 3.21 -14.79 -3.12
CA SER A 16 4.17 -14.78 -4.23
C SER A 16 3.76 -15.72 -5.35
N GLU A 17 3.29 -16.93 -5.01
CA GLU A 17 2.86 -17.91 -6.01
C GLU A 17 1.65 -17.41 -6.83
N VAL A 18 0.70 -16.76 -6.17
CA VAL A 18 -0.47 -16.15 -6.83
C VAL A 18 -0.04 -15.03 -7.78
N ILE A 19 0.87 -14.14 -7.36
CA ILE A 19 1.38 -13.07 -8.22
C ILE A 19 2.08 -13.66 -9.45
N ASP A 20 2.90 -14.70 -9.28
CA ASP A 20 3.60 -15.36 -10.38
C ASP A 20 2.63 -15.97 -11.40
N VAL A 21 1.55 -16.60 -10.94
CA VAL A 21 0.50 -17.15 -11.83
C VAL A 21 -0.19 -16.02 -12.61
N ILE A 22 -0.50 -14.91 -11.96
CA ILE A 22 -1.15 -13.75 -12.60
C ILE A 22 -0.21 -13.14 -13.65
N VAL A 23 1.07 -12.94 -13.33
CA VAL A 23 2.08 -12.42 -14.27
C VAL A 23 2.23 -13.34 -15.47
N LYS A 24 2.30 -14.66 -15.27
CA LYS A 24 2.40 -15.64 -16.36
C LYS A 24 1.19 -15.62 -17.30
N LYS A 25 0.00 -15.32 -16.78
CA LYS A 25 -1.25 -15.33 -17.57
C LYS A 25 -1.56 -13.99 -18.24
N LEU A 26 -1.28 -12.88 -17.57
CA LEU A 26 -1.69 -11.55 -18.01
C LEU A 26 -0.54 -10.70 -18.55
N GLY A 27 0.71 -11.08 -18.27
CA GLY A 27 1.88 -10.24 -18.49
C GLY A 27 2.00 -9.15 -17.42
N ILE A 28 3.20 -8.56 -17.34
CA ILE A 28 3.60 -7.65 -16.26
C ILE A 28 2.70 -6.40 -16.22
N THR A 29 2.40 -5.81 -17.38
CA THR A 29 1.61 -4.57 -17.47
C THR A 29 0.19 -4.74 -16.95
N LYS A 30 -0.54 -5.76 -17.43
CA LYS A 30 -1.93 -6.01 -17.00
C LYS A 30 -1.99 -6.43 -15.54
N THR A 31 -0.99 -7.18 -15.08
CA THR A 31 -0.87 -7.56 -13.66
C THR A 31 -0.68 -6.34 -12.77
N ALA A 32 0.16 -5.38 -13.16
CA ALA A 32 0.36 -4.15 -12.41
C ALA A 32 -0.94 -3.33 -12.28
N PHE A 33 -1.71 -3.19 -13.37
CA PHE A 33 -3.02 -2.54 -13.33
C PHE A 33 -4.02 -3.30 -12.45
N PHE A 34 -4.11 -4.62 -12.61
CA PHE A 34 -5.00 -5.47 -11.82
C PHE A 34 -4.71 -5.38 -10.32
N LEU A 35 -3.44 -5.51 -9.92
CA LEU A 35 -3.02 -5.36 -8.52
C LEU A 35 -3.30 -3.96 -8.00
N ARG A 36 -3.06 -2.91 -8.80
CA ARG A 36 -3.38 -1.53 -8.41
C ARG A 36 -4.88 -1.31 -8.18
N GLU A 37 -5.75 -1.92 -8.97
CA GLU A 37 -7.20 -1.69 -8.85
C GLU A 37 -7.87 -2.59 -7.81
N THR A 38 -7.41 -3.83 -7.68
CA THR A 38 -8.05 -4.85 -6.85
C THR A 38 -7.33 -5.12 -5.53
N MET A 39 -6.02 -4.91 -5.49
CA MET A 39 -5.16 -5.18 -4.34
C MET A 39 -4.51 -3.93 -3.74
N SER A 40 -4.63 -2.75 -4.37
CA SER A 40 -4.49 -1.52 -3.61
C SER A 40 -5.54 -1.60 -2.53
N GLN A 41 -5.09 -1.68 -1.28
CA GLN A 41 -5.97 -1.36 -0.18
C GLN A 41 -6.60 0.00 -0.52
N LYS A 42 -7.90 0.19 -0.21
CA LYS A 42 -8.45 1.54 -0.13
C LYS A 42 -7.64 2.24 0.95
N THR A 43 -6.49 2.79 0.59
CA THR A 43 -5.72 3.61 1.48
C THR A 43 -6.62 4.82 1.64
N ASP A 44 -7.29 4.90 2.78
CA ASP A 44 -8.27 5.93 3.02
C ASP A 44 -7.55 7.26 2.89
N TYR A 45 -7.76 7.93 1.76
CA TYR A 45 -7.10 9.17 1.43
C TYR A 45 -7.32 10.19 2.54
N LEU A 46 -8.49 10.16 3.19
CA LEU A 46 -8.80 11.01 4.33
C LEU A 46 -7.99 10.61 5.56
N GLU A 47 -7.82 9.32 5.84
CA GLU A 47 -6.98 8.83 6.95
C GLU A 47 -5.51 9.22 6.75
N ILE A 48 -4.97 9.01 5.54
CA ILE A 48 -3.60 9.38 5.19
C ILE A 48 -3.40 10.90 5.28
N LYS A 49 -4.34 11.68 4.72
CA LYS A 49 -4.31 13.14 4.78
C LYS A 49 -4.34 13.62 6.23
N LYS A 50 -5.21 13.04 7.06
CA LYS A 50 -5.31 13.35 8.48
C LYS A 50 -4.04 12.97 9.24
N LYS A 51 -3.39 11.86 8.89
CA LYS A 51 -2.13 11.43 9.53
C LYS A 51 -0.92 12.26 9.11
N LEU A 52 -0.88 12.73 7.86
CA LEU A 52 0.24 13.52 7.32
C LEU A 52 0.17 14.99 7.72
N PHE A 53 -1.03 15.55 7.80
CA PHE A 53 -1.23 16.99 7.98
C PHE A 53 -1.97 17.34 9.26
N GLU A 54 -2.41 16.36 10.05
CA GLU A 54 -3.17 16.54 11.29
C GLU A 54 -4.34 17.54 11.08
N ASP A 55 -4.58 18.41 12.07
CA ASP A 55 -5.55 19.51 12.02
C ASP A 55 -4.96 20.79 11.41
N LYS A 56 -3.79 20.72 10.74
CA LYS A 56 -3.16 21.91 10.16
C LYS A 56 -4.03 22.49 9.07
N THR A 57 -4.29 23.77 9.19
CA THR A 57 -4.99 24.55 8.19
C THR A 57 -4.12 24.73 6.94
N ALA A 58 -4.78 24.97 5.80
CA ALA A 58 -4.08 25.26 4.55
C ALA A 58 -3.08 26.45 4.69
N ALA A 59 -3.39 27.42 5.55
CA ALA A 59 -2.52 28.56 5.82
C ALA A 59 -1.23 28.16 6.56
N GLU A 60 -1.29 27.19 7.46
CA GLU A 60 -0.13 26.70 8.20
C GLU A 60 0.78 25.85 7.30
N LEU A 61 0.19 25.00 6.47
CA LEU A 61 0.92 24.24 5.45
C LEU A 61 1.63 25.17 4.45
N TYR A 62 0.95 26.24 4.02
CA TYR A 62 1.55 27.23 3.12
C TYR A 62 2.76 27.93 3.75
N LYS A 63 2.66 28.29 5.04
CA LYS A 63 3.78 28.89 5.79
C LYS A 63 4.97 27.92 5.90
N GLU A 64 4.73 26.64 6.14
CA GLU A 64 5.80 25.61 6.16
C GLU A 64 6.48 25.44 4.80
N ILE A 65 5.71 25.46 3.71
CA ILE A 65 6.24 25.36 2.34
C ILE A 65 7.11 26.57 2.00
N ILE A 66 6.68 27.79 2.37
CA ILE A 66 7.51 28.99 2.18
C ILE A 66 8.79 28.87 3.01
N ARG A 67 8.68 28.53 4.29
CA ARG A 67 9.82 28.42 5.21
C ARG A 67 10.85 27.39 4.76
N SER A 68 10.40 26.26 4.21
CA SER A 68 11.30 25.24 3.65
C SER A 68 11.99 25.68 2.36
N LYS A 69 11.37 26.57 1.56
CA LYS A 69 12.01 27.19 0.39
C LYS A 69 13.05 28.27 0.75
N THR A 70 12.89 28.96 1.89
CA THR A 70 13.80 30.05 2.29
C THR A 70 15.04 29.55 3.02
N ASN A 71 15.01 28.33 3.58
CA ASN A 71 16.15 27.70 4.28
C ASN A 71 17.06 26.87 3.35
N LYS A 72 17.01 27.12 2.04
CA LYS A 72 17.81 26.44 1.01
C LYS A 72 18.59 27.47 0.21
#